data_AF-A0AAD1ZUX1-F1
#
_entry.id   AF-A0AAD1ZUX1-F1
#
_cell.length_a   1.000
_cell.length_b   1.000
_cell.length_c   1.000
_cell.angle_alpha   90.00
_cell.angle_beta   90.00
_cell.angle_gamma   90.00
#
_symmetry.space_group_name_H-M   'P 1'
#
loop_
_entity.id
_entity.type
_entity.pdbx_description
1 polymer ?
#
loop_
_entity_poly.entity_id
_entity_poly.type
_entity_poly.pdbx_seq_one_letter_code
_entity_poly.pdbx_strand_id
1 'polypeptide(L)'
;MGSDSTSNAQKRTSTVLPITTGAAANGGARGRANSVLPRGRQIHKTFNNIKITILCLLVTILVLRGTIGLGNLASTEADAENQLLIEETNRILAEIRSDKDPNDPDDQSEELFNPNITYSLGPKISSWDTDRRTWLRKNPHFPNYVNKKARILLVTGSPPNPCDNAIGDHYLLKGIKNKIDYCRIHGIEIVYNMAHLDMEMAGYWAKLPLIRRLMLSHPEVEWIWWMDSDALFTDMTFEIPLSKYNEFNLVIHGYPDLLFDQKSWIALNTGSFLFRNCQWSLDLLDAWAPMGPKGPIREEAGKILTANLKGRPAFEADDQSALIYLLISKRDEWMSKVFVENSYYLHGYWAGLVDRYEEMIEKYHPGLGDERWPFVTHFVGCKPCGSYGDYPVERCLKSMERAFNFADNQVLKLYGFRHRGLVSPNIKRIRNESVTPLVNVDQFSLHEISG
;
A
#
# COMPACT_ATOMS: atom_id res chain seq x y z
N MET A 1 18.07 -6.38 53.21
CA MET A 1 16.81 -5.82 53.75
C MET A 1 15.96 -5.51 52.52
N GLY A 2 15.13 -6.45 52.03
CA GLY A 2 13.80 -6.79 52.55
C GLY A 2 12.82 -5.69 52.11
N SER A 3 11.81 -5.90 51.28
CA SER A 3 10.87 -7.03 51.22
C SER A 3 10.05 -7.05 49.92
N ASP A 4 9.80 -8.27 49.42
CA ASP A 4 8.79 -8.62 48.42
C ASP A 4 7.34 -8.44 48.92
N SER A 5 6.38 -8.29 48.01
CA SER A 5 5.14 -9.08 48.06
C SER A 5 4.33 -9.04 46.75
N THR A 6 4.03 -10.26 46.30
CA THR A 6 3.17 -10.72 45.21
C THR A 6 1.68 -10.44 45.46
N SER A 7 0.88 -10.27 44.40
CA SER A 7 -0.59 -10.38 44.48
C SER A 7 -1.12 -11.46 43.53
N ASN A 8 -1.95 -12.34 44.10
CA ASN A 8 -2.54 -13.53 43.49
C ASN A 8 -4.03 -13.29 43.16
N ALA A 9 -4.53 -14.04 42.18
CA ALA A 9 -5.91 -14.08 41.71
C ALA A 9 -6.92 -14.61 42.75
N GLN A 10 -8.18 -14.15 42.67
CA GLN A 10 -9.32 -14.80 43.32
C GLN A 10 -10.60 -14.76 42.48
N LYS A 11 -11.15 -15.97 42.28
CA LYS A 11 -12.48 -16.36 41.79
C LYS A 11 -13.58 -15.94 42.77
N ARG A 12 -14.78 -15.60 42.29
CA ARG A 12 -16.02 -15.58 43.10
C ARG A 12 -17.19 -16.28 42.40
N THR A 13 -17.93 -17.01 43.22
CA THR A 13 -19.03 -17.94 42.95
C THR A 13 -20.40 -17.31 43.23
N SER A 14 -21.37 -17.72 42.41
CA SER A 14 -22.84 -17.89 42.54
C SER A 14 -23.63 -17.49 43.81
N THR A 15 -24.80 -16.86 43.59
CA THR A 15 -26.00 -16.88 44.48
C THR A 15 -27.34 -16.73 43.70
N VAL A 16 -28.05 -17.86 43.60
CA VAL A 16 -29.50 -18.25 43.70
C VAL A 16 -30.48 -17.20 44.36
N LEU A 17 -31.73 -16.88 43.91
CA LEU A 17 -33.12 -17.48 43.89
C LEU A 17 -34.14 -16.31 43.48
N PRO A 18 -35.51 -16.40 43.37
CA PRO A 18 -36.48 -17.50 43.58
C PRO A 18 -37.64 -17.69 42.55
N ILE A 19 -38.39 -18.79 42.77
CA ILE A 19 -39.64 -19.26 42.14
C ILE A 19 -40.87 -18.80 42.95
N THR A 20 -42.04 -18.62 42.32
CA THR A 20 -43.36 -18.54 42.97
C THR A 20 -44.37 -19.53 42.36
N THR A 21 -45.30 -19.98 43.21
CA THR A 21 -46.21 -21.15 43.11
C THR A 21 -47.69 -20.75 43.21
N GLY A 22 -48.59 -21.67 42.83
CA GLY A 22 -49.98 -21.80 43.31
C GLY A 22 -51.08 -21.42 42.30
N ALA A 23 -52.25 -22.06 42.19
CA ALA A 23 -52.89 -23.15 42.94
C ALA A 23 -54.10 -23.71 42.15
N ALA A 24 -54.59 -24.88 42.58
CA ALA A 24 -55.68 -25.68 41.99
C ALA A 24 -57.09 -25.33 42.52
N ALA A 25 -58.15 -25.76 41.80
CA ALA A 25 -59.49 -25.97 42.35
C ALA A 25 -60.29 -27.08 41.60
N ASN A 26 -60.94 -27.94 42.38
CA ASN A 26 -61.81 -29.07 41.99
C ASN A 26 -63.27 -28.65 41.76
N GLY A 27 -64.07 -29.48 41.05
CA GLY A 27 -65.52 -29.58 41.30
C GLY A 27 -66.46 -30.06 40.18
N GLY A 28 -66.86 -31.35 40.22
CA GLY A 28 -68.26 -31.83 40.25
C GLY A 28 -69.30 -31.58 39.13
N ALA A 29 -69.52 -32.61 38.29
CA ALA A 29 -70.79 -33.29 37.91
C ALA A 29 -72.13 -32.58 37.50
N ARG A 30 -72.70 -33.14 36.40
CA ARG A 30 -74.13 -33.33 35.97
C ARG A 30 -74.90 -32.20 35.24
N GLY A 31 -75.44 -32.57 34.07
CA GLY A 31 -76.62 -31.91 33.46
C GLY A 31 -76.82 -32.24 31.97
N ARG A 32 -77.66 -33.24 31.67
CA ARG A 32 -78.22 -33.50 30.33
C ARG A 32 -79.39 -32.55 30.09
N ALA A 33 -79.43 -31.86 28.94
CA ALA A 33 -80.69 -31.43 28.32
C ALA A 33 -80.50 -31.25 26.80
N ASN A 34 -81.31 -31.98 26.03
CA ASN A 34 -81.49 -31.82 24.60
C ASN A 34 -82.26 -30.51 24.32
N SER A 35 -81.87 -29.77 23.28
CA SER A 35 -82.85 -29.10 22.41
C SER A 35 -82.27 -28.93 20.99
N VAL A 36 -83.13 -29.22 20.03
CA VAL A 36 -82.88 -29.41 18.60
C VAL A 36 -83.13 -28.10 17.86
N LEU A 37 -82.27 -27.72 16.91
CA LEU A 37 -82.52 -26.71 15.88
C LEU A 37 -82.02 -27.19 14.50
N PRO A 38 -82.63 -26.73 13.38
CA PRO A 38 -82.84 -27.56 12.20
C PRO A 38 -81.77 -27.45 11.09
N ARG A 39 -81.64 -28.56 10.35
CA ARG A 39 -80.86 -28.75 9.13
C ARG A 39 -81.33 -27.85 7.99
N GLY A 40 -80.40 -27.10 7.39
CA GLY A 40 -80.67 -26.40 6.12
C GLY A 40 -79.55 -25.55 5.52
N ARG A 41 -78.30 -25.61 6.04
CA ARG A 41 -77.18 -24.77 5.55
C ARG A 41 -75.82 -25.46 5.52
N GLN A 42 -75.79 -26.78 5.37
CA GLN A 42 -74.54 -27.57 5.54
C GLN A 42 -73.89 -28.04 4.23
N ILE A 43 -74.53 -27.86 3.06
CA ILE A 43 -74.00 -28.39 1.78
C ILE A 43 -73.16 -27.35 1.01
N HIS A 44 -73.43 -26.04 1.19
CA HIS A 44 -72.59 -24.99 0.59
C HIS A 44 -71.25 -24.76 1.30
N LYS A 45 -71.15 -25.07 2.61
CA LYS A 45 -69.89 -24.95 3.38
C LYS A 45 -68.89 -26.05 3.02
N THR A 46 -69.33 -27.26 2.71
CA THR A 46 -68.45 -28.37 2.33
C THR A 46 -67.77 -28.16 0.99
N PHE A 47 -68.46 -27.60 -0.01
CA PHE A 47 -67.85 -27.31 -1.32
C PHE A 47 -66.84 -26.15 -1.27
N ASN A 48 -67.09 -25.11 -0.48
CA ASN A 48 -66.12 -24.03 -0.29
C ASN A 48 -64.90 -24.49 0.53
N ASN A 49 -65.09 -25.36 1.51
CA ASN A 49 -63.97 -25.94 2.27
C ASN A 49 -63.09 -26.83 1.38
N ILE A 50 -63.66 -27.65 0.48
CA ILE A 50 -62.88 -28.47 -0.46
C ILE A 50 -62.08 -27.60 -1.44
N LYS A 51 -62.66 -26.52 -1.97
CA LYS A 51 -61.95 -25.57 -2.83
C LYS A 51 -60.80 -24.87 -2.10
N ILE A 52 -60.99 -24.49 -0.84
CA ILE A 52 -59.95 -23.89 0.00
C ILE A 52 -58.85 -24.91 0.31
N THR A 53 -59.19 -26.17 0.59
CA THR A 53 -58.18 -27.22 0.83
C THR A 53 -57.34 -27.53 -0.41
N ILE A 54 -57.95 -27.56 -1.60
CA ILE A 54 -57.21 -27.75 -2.87
C ILE A 54 -56.31 -26.54 -3.15
N LEU A 55 -56.80 -25.32 -2.94
CA LEU A 55 -56.00 -24.10 -3.09
C LEU A 55 -54.83 -24.07 -2.10
N CYS A 56 -55.07 -24.44 -0.83
CA CYS A 56 -54.02 -24.55 0.17
C CYS A 56 -53.00 -25.64 -0.18
N LEU A 57 -53.41 -26.77 -0.76
CA LEU A 57 -52.47 -27.80 -1.22
C LEU A 57 -51.63 -27.31 -2.40
N LEU A 58 -52.24 -26.60 -3.36
CA LEU A 58 -51.55 -26.01 -4.50
C LEU A 58 -50.58 -24.90 -4.09
N VAL A 59 -50.97 -24.03 -3.16
CA VAL A 59 -50.11 -23.00 -2.59
C VAL A 59 -48.99 -23.65 -1.78
N THR A 60 -49.25 -24.70 -1.01
CA THR A 60 -48.19 -25.42 -0.28
C THR A 60 -47.22 -26.11 -1.24
N ILE A 61 -47.68 -26.68 -2.36
CA ILE A 61 -46.80 -27.25 -3.40
C ILE A 61 -46.02 -26.15 -4.13
N LEU A 62 -46.62 -25.00 -4.43
CA LEU A 62 -45.94 -23.85 -5.03
C LEU A 62 -44.91 -23.23 -4.09
N VAL A 63 -45.23 -23.14 -2.79
CA VAL A 63 -44.31 -22.68 -1.74
C VAL A 63 -43.20 -23.70 -1.54
N LEU A 64 -43.49 -25.01 -1.51
CA LEU A 64 -42.48 -26.07 -1.44
C LEU A 64 -41.61 -26.12 -2.71
N ARG A 65 -42.16 -25.90 -3.90
CA ARG A 65 -41.37 -25.77 -5.13
C ARG A 65 -40.57 -24.46 -5.18
N GLY A 66 -41.08 -23.38 -4.59
CA GLY A 66 -40.40 -22.10 -4.46
C GLY A 66 -39.28 -22.11 -3.41
N THR A 67 -39.41 -22.92 -2.35
CA THR A 67 -38.40 -23.07 -1.29
C THR A 67 -37.38 -24.16 -1.55
N ILE A 68 -37.66 -25.11 -2.45
CA ILE A 68 -36.75 -26.24 -2.78
C ILE A 68 -36.06 -26.06 -4.15
N GLY A 69 -36.45 -25.08 -4.98
CA GLY A 69 -36.14 -25.15 -6.43
C GLY A 69 -35.24 -24.10 -7.08
N LEU A 70 -34.88 -22.97 -6.45
CA LEU A 70 -34.13 -21.90 -7.16
C LEU A 70 -33.05 -21.18 -6.34
N GLY A 71 -33.06 -21.29 -5.00
CA GLY A 71 -32.04 -20.64 -4.15
C GLY A 71 -30.70 -21.37 -4.08
N ASN A 72 -30.70 -22.70 -4.20
CA ASN A 72 -29.48 -23.52 -4.11
C ASN A 72 -28.75 -23.68 -5.44
N LEU A 73 -29.42 -23.51 -6.60
CA LEU A 73 -28.76 -23.58 -7.91
C LEU A 73 -27.98 -22.31 -8.21
N ALA A 74 -28.54 -21.13 -7.96
CA ALA A 74 -27.84 -19.87 -8.21
C ALA A 74 -26.58 -19.69 -7.32
N SER A 75 -26.60 -20.21 -6.08
CA SER A 75 -25.41 -20.22 -5.23
C SER A 75 -24.38 -21.24 -5.68
N THR A 76 -24.79 -22.45 -6.10
CA THR A 76 -23.84 -23.47 -6.59
C THR A 76 -23.23 -23.13 -7.94
N GLU A 77 -23.97 -22.46 -8.82
CA GLU A 77 -23.47 -22.00 -10.12
C GLU A 77 -22.47 -20.85 -9.95
N ALA A 78 -22.78 -19.87 -9.09
CA ALA A 78 -21.83 -18.80 -8.73
C ALA A 78 -20.60 -19.32 -7.96
N ASP A 79 -20.77 -20.30 -7.08
CA ASP A 79 -19.65 -20.93 -6.37
C ASP A 79 -18.78 -21.78 -7.31
N ALA A 80 -19.39 -22.47 -8.29
CA ALA A 80 -18.67 -23.23 -9.31
C ALA A 80 -17.92 -22.32 -10.30
N GLU A 81 -18.54 -21.21 -10.74
CA GLU A 81 -17.88 -20.18 -11.56
C GLU A 81 -16.71 -19.56 -10.79
N ASN A 82 -16.88 -19.24 -9.50
CA ASN A 82 -15.79 -18.74 -8.66
C ASN A 82 -14.66 -19.75 -8.51
N GLN A 83 -14.97 -21.04 -8.32
CA GLN A 83 -13.95 -22.08 -8.26
C GLN A 83 -13.20 -22.23 -9.59
N LEU A 84 -13.92 -22.17 -10.71
CA LEU A 84 -13.33 -22.26 -12.04
C LEU A 84 -12.44 -21.03 -12.34
N LEU A 85 -12.86 -19.84 -11.94
CA LEU A 85 -12.04 -18.62 -12.02
C LEU A 85 -10.80 -18.70 -11.14
N ILE A 86 -10.90 -19.26 -9.92
CA ILE A 86 -9.75 -19.48 -9.03
C ILE A 86 -8.79 -20.50 -9.65
N GLU A 87 -9.30 -21.60 -10.19
CA GLU A 87 -8.50 -22.64 -10.84
C GLU A 87 -7.82 -22.12 -12.11
N GLU A 88 -8.55 -21.38 -12.95
CA GLU A 88 -7.99 -20.73 -14.14
C GLU A 88 -6.97 -19.64 -13.77
N THR A 89 -7.22 -18.85 -12.73
CA THR A 89 -6.24 -17.87 -12.22
C THR A 89 -4.99 -18.57 -11.71
N ASN A 90 -5.13 -19.66 -10.95
CA ASN A 90 -4.00 -20.47 -10.49
C ASN A 90 -3.25 -21.13 -11.66
N ARG A 91 -3.95 -21.57 -12.71
CA ARG A 91 -3.35 -22.10 -13.93
C ARG A 91 -2.54 -21.03 -14.66
N ILE A 92 -3.10 -19.83 -14.84
CA ILE A 92 -2.41 -18.69 -15.45
C ILE A 92 -1.19 -18.29 -14.61
N LEU A 93 -1.34 -18.20 -13.28
CA LEU A 93 -0.22 -17.94 -12.38
C LEU A 93 0.86 -19.02 -12.47
N ALA A 94 0.47 -20.30 -12.61
CA ALA A 94 1.41 -21.40 -12.77
C ALA A 94 2.12 -21.35 -14.13
N GLU A 95 1.42 -21.00 -15.21
CA GLU A 95 1.98 -20.81 -16.55
C GLU A 95 2.98 -19.65 -16.57
N ILE A 96 2.62 -18.48 -16.01
CA ILE A 96 3.53 -17.34 -15.83
C ILE A 96 4.77 -17.73 -15.02
N ARG A 97 4.61 -18.55 -13.97
CA ARG A 97 5.73 -19.05 -13.15
C ARG A 97 6.55 -20.15 -13.85
N SER A 98 5.97 -20.83 -14.83
CA SER A 98 6.56 -21.96 -15.55
C SER A 98 7.23 -21.56 -16.86
N ASP A 99 7.00 -20.35 -17.37
CA ASP A 99 7.73 -19.72 -18.51
C ASP A 99 9.19 -19.36 -18.14
N LYS A 100 9.84 -20.23 -17.38
CA LYS A 100 11.30 -20.31 -17.35
C LYS A 100 11.71 -21.04 -18.63
N ASP A 101 12.16 -20.31 -19.64
CA ASP A 101 12.74 -20.92 -20.83
C ASP A 101 14.03 -21.65 -20.42
N PRO A 102 14.08 -23.00 -20.47
CA PRO A 102 15.28 -23.74 -20.12
C PRO A 102 16.42 -23.51 -21.11
N ASN A 103 16.17 -22.85 -22.25
CA ASN A 103 17.16 -22.42 -23.24
C ASN A 103 17.43 -20.90 -23.20
N ASP A 104 17.01 -20.18 -22.16
CA ASP A 104 17.45 -18.82 -21.94
C ASP A 104 18.98 -18.83 -21.76
N PRO A 105 19.77 -18.20 -22.67
CA PRO A 105 21.21 -18.14 -22.53
C PRO A 105 21.66 -17.47 -21.21
N ASP A 106 20.80 -16.68 -20.55
CA ASP A 106 21.08 -16.07 -19.24
C ASP A 106 20.90 -17.06 -18.05
N ASP A 107 20.22 -18.20 -18.22
CA ASP A 107 20.06 -19.25 -17.19
C ASP A 107 21.08 -20.39 -17.35
N GLN A 108 21.74 -20.50 -18.53
CA GLN A 108 22.76 -21.51 -18.84
C GLN A 108 24.21 -21.04 -18.66
N SER A 109 24.43 -19.79 -18.26
CA SER A 109 25.72 -19.36 -17.74
C SER A 109 25.52 -18.58 -16.45
N GLU A 110 25.67 -19.27 -15.32
CA GLU A 110 26.47 -18.71 -14.23
C GLU A 110 27.85 -18.38 -14.84
N GLU A 111 27.97 -17.25 -15.55
CA GLU A 111 29.27 -16.72 -15.90
C GLU A 111 30.01 -16.59 -14.58
N LEU A 112 31.06 -17.42 -14.47
CA LEU A 112 31.91 -17.57 -13.30
C LEU A 112 32.11 -16.20 -12.67
N PHE A 113 31.53 -15.97 -11.50
CA PHE A 113 31.75 -14.74 -10.73
C PHE A 113 33.26 -14.54 -10.64
N ASN A 114 33.77 -13.55 -11.40
CA ASN A 114 35.20 -13.30 -11.46
C ASN A 114 35.49 -12.23 -10.40
N PRO A 115 36.03 -12.61 -9.22
CA PRO A 115 36.28 -11.66 -8.13
C PRO A 115 37.27 -10.55 -8.51
N ASN A 116 37.94 -10.63 -9.67
CA ASN A 116 38.85 -9.62 -10.18
C ASN A 116 38.17 -8.52 -11.02
N ILE A 117 36.88 -8.65 -11.37
CA ILE A 117 36.15 -7.62 -12.12
C ILE A 117 35.38 -6.75 -11.14
N THR A 118 35.73 -5.46 -11.08
CA THR A 118 34.97 -4.48 -10.31
C THR A 118 33.68 -4.14 -11.05
N TYR A 119 32.53 -4.34 -10.40
CA TYR A 119 31.22 -3.98 -10.96
C TYR A 119 31.14 -2.50 -11.36
N SER A 120 30.40 -2.21 -12.43
CA SER A 120 30.17 -0.86 -12.92
C SER A 120 28.75 -0.71 -13.46
N LEU A 121 28.07 0.39 -13.13
CA LEU A 121 26.74 0.73 -13.65
C LEU A 121 26.74 1.11 -15.15
N GLY A 122 27.92 1.19 -15.76
CA GLY A 122 28.13 1.50 -17.17
C GLY A 122 29.37 2.37 -17.39
N PRO A 123 29.70 2.70 -18.65
CA PRO A 123 30.88 3.50 -18.98
C PRO A 123 30.91 4.82 -18.21
N LYS A 124 32.10 5.22 -17.73
CA LYS A 124 32.26 6.48 -17.00
C LYS A 124 31.92 7.66 -17.88
N ILE A 125 31.06 8.54 -17.38
CA ILE A 125 30.70 9.82 -18.00
C ILE A 125 31.25 10.92 -17.08
N SER A 126 31.94 11.91 -17.65
CA SER A 126 32.51 13.06 -16.92
C SER A 126 32.03 14.41 -17.45
N SER A 127 31.23 14.41 -18.51
CA SER A 127 30.76 15.60 -19.24
C SER A 127 29.25 15.85 -19.11
N TRP A 128 28.54 15.12 -18.24
CA TRP A 128 27.07 15.04 -18.30
C TRP A 128 26.37 16.39 -18.17
N ASP A 129 26.83 17.28 -17.28
CA ASP A 129 26.23 18.62 -17.14
C ASP A 129 26.37 19.45 -18.42
N THR A 130 27.47 19.30 -19.15
CA THR A 130 27.72 20.01 -20.41
C THR A 130 26.88 19.41 -21.54
N ASP A 131 26.79 18.08 -21.59
CA ASP A 131 25.99 17.35 -22.58
C ASP A 131 24.50 17.65 -22.40
N ARG A 132 24.01 17.56 -21.17
CA ARG A 132 22.62 17.89 -20.80
C ARG A 132 22.28 19.34 -21.10
N ARG A 133 23.15 20.30 -20.77
CA ARG A 133 22.97 21.72 -21.13
C ARG A 133 22.90 21.92 -22.64
N THR A 134 23.75 21.23 -23.39
CA THR A 134 23.75 21.28 -24.86
C THR A 134 22.47 20.69 -25.44
N TRP A 135 22.00 19.58 -24.90
CA TRP A 135 20.75 18.95 -25.29
C TRP A 135 19.54 19.85 -25.02
N LEU A 136 19.43 20.45 -23.83
CA LEU A 136 18.34 21.36 -23.47
C LEU A 136 18.27 22.57 -24.40
N ARG A 137 19.42 23.14 -24.78
CA ARG A 137 19.49 24.25 -25.75
C ARG A 137 19.01 23.85 -27.15
N LYS A 138 19.27 22.60 -27.56
CA LYS A 138 18.83 22.07 -28.86
C LYS A 138 17.36 21.62 -28.87
N ASN A 139 16.77 21.37 -27.69
CA ASN A 139 15.43 20.81 -27.54
C ASN A 139 14.54 21.71 -26.66
N PRO A 140 14.25 22.96 -27.07
CA PRO A 140 13.49 23.91 -26.24
C PRO A 140 12.04 23.48 -25.94
N HIS A 141 11.50 22.53 -26.71
CA HIS A 141 10.16 21.95 -26.48
C HIS A 141 10.12 20.99 -25.28
N PHE A 142 11.28 20.57 -24.76
CA PHE A 142 11.41 19.71 -23.58
C PHE A 142 12.18 20.45 -22.46
N PRO A 143 11.61 21.53 -21.89
CA PRO A 143 12.28 22.27 -20.84
C PRO A 143 12.32 21.47 -19.54
N ASN A 144 13.41 21.64 -18.79
CA ASN A 144 13.56 21.11 -17.45
C ASN A 144 12.79 21.89 -16.37
N TYR A 145 12.26 23.06 -16.74
CA TYR A 145 11.35 23.84 -15.91
C TYR A 145 10.11 24.25 -16.72
N VAL A 146 8.93 23.98 -16.18
CA VAL A 146 7.63 24.39 -16.74
C VAL A 146 6.97 25.33 -15.73
N ASN A 147 6.64 26.56 -16.14
CA ASN A 147 6.03 27.57 -15.25
C ASN A 147 6.79 27.76 -13.92
N LYS A 148 8.14 27.81 -13.98
CA LYS A 148 9.06 27.89 -12.83
C LYS A 148 9.04 26.65 -11.89
N LYS A 149 8.28 25.61 -12.19
CA LYS A 149 8.34 24.32 -11.49
C LYS A 149 9.32 23.40 -12.23
N ALA A 150 10.23 22.77 -11.50
CA ALA A 150 11.17 21.82 -12.07
C ALA A 150 10.42 20.54 -12.50
N ARG A 151 10.82 19.93 -13.62
CA ARG A 151 10.24 18.67 -14.08
C ARG A 151 10.70 17.52 -13.17
N ILE A 152 9.74 16.79 -12.62
CA ILE A 152 9.96 15.60 -11.79
C ILE A 152 9.49 14.36 -12.56
N LEU A 153 10.28 13.29 -12.48
CA LEU A 153 9.89 11.95 -12.88
C LEU A 153 9.82 11.07 -11.63
N LEU A 154 8.62 10.65 -11.23
CA LEU A 154 8.43 9.66 -10.18
C LEU A 154 8.80 8.27 -10.74
N VAL A 155 9.66 7.56 -10.03
CA VAL A 155 10.11 6.21 -10.41
C VAL A 155 9.78 5.25 -9.29
N THR A 156 9.08 4.18 -9.64
CA THR A 156 8.75 3.08 -8.73
C THR A 156 8.88 1.76 -9.50
N GLY A 157 8.72 0.64 -8.81
CA GLY A 157 8.72 -0.66 -9.48
C GLY A 157 8.46 -1.82 -8.54
N SER A 158 8.29 -2.98 -9.13
CA SER A 158 8.15 -4.26 -8.44
C SER A 158 8.90 -5.33 -9.23
N PRO A 159 9.14 -6.52 -8.64
CA PRO A 159 9.60 -7.66 -9.42
C PRO A 159 8.68 -7.97 -10.63
N PRO A 160 9.23 -8.54 -11.72
CA PRO A 160 8.44 -8.96 -12.89
C PRO A 160 7.48 -10.11 -12.59
N ASN A 161 7.88 -10.99 -11.69
CA ASN A 161 7.13 -12.20 -11.37
C ASN A 161 5.98 -11.89 -10.42
N PRO A 162 4.88 -12.66 -10.47
CA PRO A 162 3.81 -12.57 -9.47
C PRO A 162 4.38 -12.69 -8.06
N CYS A 163 3.76 -11.98 -7.11
CA CYS A 163 4.16 -12.06 -5.72
C CYS A 163 4.07 -13.49 -5.18
N ASP A 164 4.88 -13.80 -4.15
CA ASP A 164 4.82 -15.08 -3.45
C ASP A 164 3.40 -15.32 -2.91
N ASN A 165 2.79 -14.24 -2.39
CA ASN A 165 1.41 -14.19 -1.96
C ASN A 165 0.59 -13.33 -2.93
N ALA A 166 -0.47 -13.90 -3.51
CA ALA A 166 -1.34 -13.22 -4.48
C ALA A 166 -1.98 -11.92 -3.96
N ILE A 167 -2.18 -11.79 -2.63
CA ILE A 167 -2.66 -10.52 -2.07
C ILE A 167 -1.63 -9.39 -2.23
N GLY A 168 -0.35 -9.72 -2.34
CA GLY A 168 0.73 -8.77 -2.59
C GLY A 168 0.52 -7.99 -3.88
N ASP A 169 0.16 -8.67 -4.97
CA ASP A 169 -0.14 -8.04 -6.26
C ASP A 169 -1.30 -7.05 -6.16
N HIS A 170 -2.32 -7.36 -5.35
CA HIS A 170 -3.43 -6.44 -5.10
C HIS A 170 -2.96 -5.16 -4.39
N TYR A 171 -2.04 -5.26 -3.43
CA TYR A 171 -1.49 -4.08 -2.76
C TYR A 171 -0.47 -3.32 -3.61
N LEU A 172 0.25 -3.99 -4.53
CA LEU A 172 1.04 -3.31 -5.56
C LEU A 172 0.13 -2.49 -6.48
N LEU A 173 -1.00 -3.05 -6.91
CA LEU A 173 -2.01 -2.36 -7.73
C LEU A 173 -2.59 -1.13 -7.01
N LYS A 174 -2.94 -1.27 -5.73
CA LYS A 174 -3.40 -0.13 -4.90
C LYS A 174 -2.30 0.91 -4.72
N GLY A 175 -1.06 0.47 -4.52
CA GLY A 175 0.09 1.34 -4.40
C GLY A 175 0.35 2.18 -5.65
N ILE A 176 0.25 1.57 -6.85
CA ILE A 176 0.39 2.33 -8.09
C ILE A 176 -0.82 3.24 -8.37
N LYS A 177 -2.06 2.83 -8.09
CA LYS A 177 -3.21 3.73 -8.19
C LYS A 177 -3.01 4.99 -7.33
N ASN A 178 -2.56 4.82 -6.09
CA ASN A 178 -2.26 5.94 -5.18
C ASN A 178 -1.24 6.92 -5.79
N LYS A 179 -0.13 6.39 -6.34
CA LYS A 179 0.89 7.20 -7.01
C LYS A 179 0.37 7.87 -8.29
N ILE A 180 -0.44 7.18 -9.09
CA ILE A 180 -1.11 7.73 -10.29
C ILE A 180 -1.99 8.92 -9.91
N ASP A 181 -2.78 8.80 -8.84
CA ASP A 181 -3.66 9.88 -8.40
C ASP A 181 -2.87 11.12 -7.98
N TYR A 182 -1.85 10.96 -7.14
CA TYR A 182 -0.97 12.05 -6.73
C TYR A 182 -0.27 12.68 -7.95
N CYS A 183 0.37 11.88 -8.80
CA CYS A 183 1.09 12.37 -9.97
C CYS A 183 0.19 13.13 -10.94
N ARG A 184 -1.06 12.67 -11.14
CA ARG A 184 -2.05 13.35 -11.98
C ARG A 184 -2.46 14.71 -11.40
N ILE A 185 -2.63 14.80 -10.08
CA ILE A 185 -2.98 16.07 -9.40
C ILE A 185 -1.82 17.07 -9.53
N HIS A 186 -0.58 16.61 -9.38
CA HIS A 186 0.60 17.47 -9.28
C HIS A 186 1.36 17.66 -10.60
N GLY A 187 0.90 17.06 -11.71
CA GLY A 187 1.53 17.16 -13.03
C GLY A 187 2.91 16.49 -13.09
N ILE A 188 3.07 15.35 -12.43
CA ILE A 188 4.32 14.58 -12.36
C ILE A 188 4.20 13.36 -13.29
N GLU A 189 5.26 13.09 -14.06
CA GLU A 189 5.33 11.90 -14.90
C GLU A 189 5.76 10.68 -14.05
N ILE A 190 5.32 9.47 -14.43
CA ILE A 190 5.59 8.25 -13.67
C ILE A 190 6.21 7.16 -14.56
N VAL A 191 7.24 6.50 -14.06
CA VAL A 191 7.80 5.26 -14.59
C VAL A 191 7.60 4.15 -13.59
N TYR A 192 6.97 3.06 -14.03
CA TYR A 192 6.84 1.83 -13.27
C TYR A 192 7.73 0.76 -13.90
N ASN A 193 8.81 0.39 -13.22
CA ASN A 193 9.71 -0.65 -13.71
C ASN A 193 9.26 -2.04 -13.23
N MET A 194 9.23 -2.99 -14.16
CA MET A 194 9.07 -4.43 -13.89
C MET A 194 10.23 -5.25 -14.46
N ALA A 195 11.27 -4.62 -15.01
CA ALA A 195 12.40 -5.32 -15.61
C ALA A 195 13.60 -5.40 -14.67
N HIS A 196 14.31 -6.53 -14.69
CA HIS A 196 15.66 -6.62 -14.17
C HIS A 196 16.63 -6.10 -15.23
N LEU A 197 17.15 -4.88 -15.04
CA LEU A 197 18.10 -4.27 -15.99
C LEU A 197 19.52 -4.79 -15.81
N ASP A 198 19.80 -5.42 -14.67
CA ASP A 198 21.11 -5.93 -14.28
C ASP A 198 20.90 -7.07 -13.27
N MET A 199 21.42 -8.26 -13.59
CA MET A 199 21.26 -9.45 -12.77
C MET A 199 22.10 -9.46 -11.49
N GLU A 200 23.16 -8.64 -11.42
CA GLU A 200 24.00 -8.48 -10.23
C GLU A 200 23.32 -7.58 -9.20
N MET A 201 22.56 -6.58 -9.68
CA MET A 201 21.85 -5.60 -8.86
C MET A 201 20.39 -6.00 -8.59
N ALA A 202 20.19 -7.18 -8.02
CA ALA A 202 18.85 -7.68 -7.66
C ALA A 202 18.28 -7.04 -6.37
N GLY A 203 16.96 -7.12 -6.19
CA GLY A 203 16.27 -6.68 -4.98
C GLY A 203 16.26 -5.15 -4.83
N TYR A 204 16.50 -4.65 -3.62
CA TYR A 204 16.51 -3.20 -3.34
C TYR A 204 17.60 -2.44 -4.12
N TRP A 205 18.63 -3.14 -4.61
CA TRP A 205 19.70 -2.55 -5.42
C TRP A 205 19.31 -2.24 -6.87
N ALA A 206 18.22 -2.83 -7.38
CA ALA A 206 17.78 -2.67 -8.77
C ALA A 206 17.43 -1.21 -9.15
N LYS A 207 17.18 -0.36 -8.14
CA LYS A 207 16.90 1.06 -8.33
C LYS A 207 18.11 1.83 -8.89
N LEU A 208 19.34 1.45 -8.56
CA LEU A 208 20.55 2.18 -9.01
C LEU A 208 20.73 2.15 -10.54
N PRO A 209 20.78 0.98 -11.22
CA PRO A 209 20.92 0.94 -12.68
C PRO A 209 19.72 1.59 -13.39
N LEU A 210 18.51 1.45 -12.84
CA LEU A 210 17.31 2.10 -13.37
C LEU A 210 17.39 3.63 -13.30
N ILE A 211 17.74 4.19 -12.13
CA ILE A 211 17.89 5.63 -11.96
C ILE A 211 18.95 6.17 -12.92
N ARG A 212 20.12 5.51 -13.01
CA ARG A 212 21.17 5.92 -13.97
C ARG A 212 20.65 5.93 -15.40
N ARG A 213 19.92 4.87 -15.80
CA ARG A 213 19.35 4.77 -17.15
C ARG A 213 18.37 5.91 -17.41
N LEU A 214 17.46 6.19 -16.48
CA LEU A 214 16.45 7.24 -16.63
C LEU A 214 17.07 8.64 -16.65
N MET A 215 18.09 8.91 -15.82
CA MET A 215 18.83 10.17 -15.88
C MET A 215 19.40 10.44 -17.28
N LEU A 216 20.03 9.43 -17.88
CA LEU A 216 20.67 9.55 -19.20
C LEU A 216 19.65 9.59 -20.35
N SER A 217 18.53 8.87 -20.23
CA SER A 217 17.48 8.80 -21.24
C SER A 217 16.53 10.01 -21.22
N HIS A 218 16.44 10.72 -20.09
CA HIS A 218 15.56 11.87 -19.91
C HIS A 218 16.34 13.13 -19.48
N PRO A 219 17.14 13.75 -20.38
CA PRO A 219 17.88 14.98 -20.05
C PRO A 219 16.97 16.16 -19.70
N GLU A 220 15.71 16.14 -20.12
CA GLU A 220 14.69 17.12 -19.75
C GLU A 220 14.25 17.04 -18.29
N VAL A 221 14.40 15.89 -17.63
CA VAL A 221 13.99 15.75 -16.22
C VAL A 221 15.02 16.42 -15.33
N GLU A 222 14.58 17.27 -14.41
CA GLU A 222 15.44 17.93 -13.43
C GLU A 222 15.62 17.09 -12.18
N TRP A 223 14.55 16.42 -11.74
CA TRP A 223 14.54 15.57 -10.56
C TRP A 223 13.99 14.18 -10.87
N ILE A 224 14.77 13.15 -10.58
CA ILE A 224 14.29 11.77 -10.48
C ILE A 224 13.86 11.55 -9.03
N TRP A 225 12.61 11.20 -8.81
CA TRP A 225 12.09 10.89 -7.48
C TRP A 225 11.82 9.39 -7.36
N TRP A 226 12.70 8.68 -6.69
CA TRP A 226 12.48 7.28 -6.37
C TRP A 226 11.47 7.14 -5.23
N MET A 227 10.50 6.23 -5.37
CA MET A 227 9.56 5.88 -4.33
C MET A 227 9.27 4.38 -4.34
N ASP A 228 9.50 3.71 -3.22
CA ASP A 228 9.27 2.27 -3.06
C ASP A 228 7.79 1.90 -3.29
N SER A 229 7.54 0.66 -3.71
CA SER A 229 6.19 0.18 -4.01
C SER A 229 5.27 0.18 -2.78
N ASP A 230 5.83 -0.04 -1.60
CA ASP A 230 5.15 -0.05 -0.29
C ASP A 230 5.18 1.31 0.43
N ALA A 231 5.63 2.37 -0.25
CA ALA A 231 5.40 3.76 0.16
C ALA A 231 4.13 4.32 -0.52
N LEU A 232 3.25 4.94 0.27
CA LEU A 232 2.01 5.56 -0.20
C LEU A 232 2.00 7.05 0.10
N PHE A 233 1.51 7.84 -0.84
CA PHE A 233 1.08 9.21 -0.55
C PHE A 233 -0.12 9.18 0.38
N THR A 234 -0.04 9.93 1.47
CA THR A 234 -1.15 10.10 2.41
C THR A 234 -1.54 11.57 2.58
N ASP A 235 -0.78 12.50 2.02
CA ASP A 235 -1.18 13.88 1.75
C ASP A 235 -1.25 14.12 0.23
N MET A 236 -2.46 14.23 -0.32
CA MET A 236 -2.70 14.45 -1.74
C MET A 236 -2.61 15.94 -2.13
N THR A 237 -2.54 16.86 -1.16
CA THR A 237 -2.48 18.31 -1.38
C THR A 237 -1.05 18.85 -1.24
N PHE A 238 -0.23 18.23 -0.40
CA PHE A 238 1.16 18.66 -0.18
C PHE A 238 2.00 18.63 -1.46
N GLU A 239 2.70 19.73 -1.74
CA GLU A 239 3.71 19.86 -2.80
C GLU A 239 5.11 19.93 -2.19
N ILE A 240 6.06 19.19 -2.77
CA ILE A 240 7.46 19.26 -2.36
C ILE A 240 7.99 20.69 -2.57
N PRO A 241 8.54 21.36 -1.54
CA PRO A 241 9.01 22.74 -1.64
C PRO A 241 10.38 22.81 -2.35
N LEU A 242 10.42 22.50 -3.66
CA LEU A 242 11.67 22.36 -4.43
C LEU A 242 12.61 23.57 -4.36
N SER A 243 12.08 24.77 -4.15
CA SER A 243 12.89 25.99 -3.96
C SER A 243 13.84 25.89 -2.76
N LYS A 244 13.49 25.09 -1.75
CA LYS A 244 14.35 24.78 -0.58
C LYS A 244 15.62 24.01 -0.98
N TYR A 245 15.59 23.31 -2.11
CA TYR A 245 16.64 22.36 -2.52
C TYR A 245 17.49 22.84 -3.70
N ASN A 246 17.43 24.12 -4.05
CA ASN A 246 18.13 24.68 -5.22
C ASN A 246 19.64 24.41 -5.20
N GLU A 247 20.27 24.42 -4.03
CA GLU A 247 21.72 24.21 -3.89
C GLU A 247 22.13 22.73 -3.72
N PHE A 248 21.15 21.83 -3.65
CA PHE A 248 21.35 20.40 -3.36
C PHE A 248 21.04 19.53 -4.57
N ASN A 249 21.59 18.31 -4.55
CA ASN A 249 21.45 17.31 -5.60
C ASN A 249 20.82 16.00 -5.11
N LEU A 250 20.90 15.70 -3.81
CA LEU A 250 20.17 14.62 -3.16
C LEU A 250 19.29 15.20 -2.05
N VAL A 251 18.00 14.88 -2.06
CA VAL A 251 17.08 15.18 -0.95
C VAL A 251 16.55 13.87 -0.42
N ILE A 252 16.79 13.60 0.85
CA ILE A 252 16.48 12.32 1.49
C ILE A 252 15.96 12.55 2.90
N HIS A 253 14.91 11.82 3.29
CA HIS A 253 14.40 11.92 4.65
C HIS A 253 15.39 11.32 5.65
N GLY A 254 15.59 11.98 6.78
CA GLY A 254 16.41 11.43 7.85
C GLY A 254 16.54 12.33 9.06
N TYR A 255 17.31 11.88 10.04
CA TYR A 255 17.51 12.58 11.30
C TYR A 255 19.01 12.88 11.49
N PRO A 256 19.43 14.16 11.52
CA PRO A 256 20.84 14.52 11.61
C PRO A 256 21.58 13.94 12.83
N ASP A 257 20.92 13.86 13.99
CA ASP A 257 21.47 13.24 15.20
C ASP A 257 21.71 11.73 15.01
N LEU A 258 20.77 11.04 14.38
CA LEU A 258 20.95 9.62 14.04
C LEU A 258 22.09 9.42 13.04
N LEU A 259 22.25 10.34 12.09
CA LEU A 259 23.27 10.24 11.04
C LEU A 259 24.67 10.54 11.57
N PHE A 260 24.86 11.69 12.20
CA PHE A 260 26.19 12.19 12.54
C PHE A 260 26.66 11.74 13.92
N ASP A 261 25.77 11.70 14.91
CA ASP A 261 26.15 11.38 16.29
C ASP A 261 26.07 9.88 16.54
N GLN A 262 24.97 9.26 16.12
CA GLN A 262 24.72 7.84 16.41
C GLN A 262 25.21 6.89 15.33
N LYS A 263 25.42 7.36 14.09
CA LYS A 263 25.75 6.55 12.92
C LYS A 263 24.80 5.37 12.76
N SER A 264 23.50 5.62 12.90
CA SER A 264 22.46 4.59 12.87
C SER A 264 22.13 4.17 11.44
N TRP A 265 21.88 2.88 11.23
CA TRP A 265 21.47 2.35 9.92
C TRP A 265 20.07 2.81 9.46
N ILE A 266 19.28 3.39 10.37
CA ILE A 266 17.97 4.00 10.09
C ILE A 266 18.03 5.53 10.09
N ALA A 267 19.24 6.11 10.02
CA ALA A 267 19.41 7.56 10.05
C ALA A 267 18.80 8.27 8.84
N LEU A 268 18.79 7.60 7.68
CA LEU A 268 18.20 8.05 6.42
C LEU A 268 17.29 6.94 5.88
N ASN A 269 16.34 7.29 5.00
CA ASN A 269 15.53 6.29 4.29
C ASN A 269 15.65 6.42 2.77
N THR A 270 16.05 5.33 2.10
CA THR A 270 16.22 5.28 0.63
C THR A 270 14.98 4.73 -0.10
N GLY A 271 13.82 4.72 0.57
CA GLY A 271 12.55 4.35 -0.04
C GLY A 271 11.75 5.52 -0.59
N SER A 272 12.17 6.75 -0.31
CA SER A 272 11.62 7.96 -0.94
C SER A 272 12.66 9.08 -0.91
N PHE A 273 13.23 9.40 -2.07
CA PHE A 273 14.28 10.43 -2.19
C PHE A 273 14.32 11.03 -3.59
N LEU A 274 14.89 12.23 -3.71
CA LEU A 274 15.06 12.93 -4.98
C LEU A 274 16.54 13.02 -5.39
N PHE A 275 16.84 12.70 -6.63
CA PHE A 275 18.12 12.98 -7.30
C PHE A 275 17.96 14.05 -8.36
N ARG A 276 18.85 15.05 -8.34
CA ARG A 276 18.97 16.00 -9.44
C ARG A 276 19.65 15.32 -10.63
N ASN A 277 19.18 15.57 -11.84
CA ASN A 277 19.81 15.07 -13.05
C ASN A 277 21.08 15.88 -13.40
N CYS A 278 22.20 15.51 -12.79
CA CYS A 278 23.50 16.17 -12.93
C CYS A 278 24.67 15.18 -12.80
N GLN A 279 25.87 15.62 -13.17
CA GLN A 279 27.09 14.83 -13.12
C GLN A 279 27.38 14.30 -11.71
N TRP A 280 27.17 15.14 -10.68
CA TRP A 280 27.36 14.76 -9.28
C TRP A 280 26.52 13.53 -8.88
N SER A 281 25.28 13.45 -9.36
CA SER A 281 24.39 12.32 -9.05
C SER A 281 24.84 11.04 -9.77
N LEU A 282 25.39 11.13 -10.99
CA LEU A 282 26.00 9.98 -11.66
C LEU A 282 27.22 9.47 -10.89
N ASP A 283 28.06 10.39 -10.40
CA ASP A 283 29.24 10.06 -9.62
C ASP A 283 28.87 9.42 -8.27
N LEU A 284 27.80 9.89 -7.63
CA LEU A 284 27.29 9.29 -6.40
C LEU A 284 26.74 7.88 -6.64
N LEU A 285 26.02 7.64 -7.75
CA LEU A 285 25.56 6.29 -8.11
C LEU A 285 26.73 5.33 -8.30
N ASP A 286 27.81 5.76 -8.96
CA ASP A 286 29.04 4.97 -9.11
C ASP A 286 29.69 4.65 -7.75
N ALA A 287 29.67 5.59 -6.81
CA ALA A 287 30.23 5.42 -5.47
C ALA A 287 29.34 4.56 -4.54
N TRP A 288 28.03 4.50 -4.82
CA TRP A 288 27.05 3.77 -4.01
C TRP A 288 26.92 2.30 -4.42
N ALA A 289 27.02 2.01 -5.72
CA ALA A 289 26.90 0.67 -6.29
C ALA A 289 27.86 -0.43 -5.77
N PRO A 290 29.10 -0.17 -5.31
CA PRO A 290 30.08 -1.24 -5.08
C PRO A 290 29.70 -2.31 -4.04
N MET A 291 28.77 -2.01 -3.13
CA MET A 291 28.27 -2.97 -2.13
C MET A 291 27.04 -3.75 -2.62
N GLY A 292 26.57 -3.49 -3.84
CA GLY A 292 25.33 -4.02 -4.40
C GLY A 292 25.40 -5.36 -5.12
N PRO A 293 26.49 -5.77 -5.80
CA PRO A 293 26.53 -7.04 -6.53
C PRO A 293 26.25 -8.25 -5.63
N LYS A 294 25.24 -9.05 -6.00
CA LYS A 294 24.78 -10.22 -5.22
C LYS A 294 25.91 -11.25 -4.97
N GLY A 295 25.69 -12.12 -3.99
CA GLY A 295 26.67 -13.15 -3.60
C GLY A 295 27.76 -12.59 -2.67
N PRO A 296 29.02 -13.08 -2.78
CA PRO A 296 30.07 -12.80 -1.79
C PRO A 296 30.34 -11.32 -1.53
N ILE A 297 30.26 -10.46 -2.57
CA ILE A 297 30.47 -9.01 -2.41
C ILE A 297 29.44 -8.41 -1.45
N ARG A 298 28.15 -8.63 -1.71
CA ARG A 298 27.06 -8.09 -0.88
C ARG A 298 27.05 -8.69 0.52
N GLU A 299 27.40 -9.97 0.65
CA GLU A 299 27.51 -10.65 1.96
C GLU A 299 28.64 -10.06 2.82
N GLU A 300 29.85 -9.92 2.26
CA GLU A 300 30.99 -9.32 2.98
C GLU A 300 30.75 -7.84 3.28
N ALA A 301 30.19 -7.09 2.33
CA ALA A 301 29.78 -5.70 2.58
C ALA A 301 28.74 -5.61 3.72
N GLY A 302 27.80 -6.55 3.81
CA GLY A 302 26.84 -6.64 4.91
C GLY A 302 27.52 -6.76 6.28
N LYS A 303 28.61 -7.52 6.39
CA LYS A 303 29.41 -7.62 7.62
C LYS A 303 30.09 -6.29 7.96
N ILE A 304 30.65 -5.60 6.95
CA ILE A 304 31.26 -4.27 7.13
C ILE A 304 30.22 -3.27 7.63
N LEU A 305 29.04 -3.23 7.01
CA LEU A 305 27.96 -2.32 7.40
C LEU A 305 27.47 -2.61 8.82
N THR A 306 27.29 -3.88 9.17
CA THR A 306 26.88 -4.30 10.53
C THR A 306 27.91 -3.88 11.59
N ALA A 307 29.20 -3.95 11.28
CA ALA A 307 30.26 -3.55 12.19
C ALA A 307 30.36 -2.02 12.37
N ASN A 308 29.91 -1.23 11.40
CA ASN A 308 30.11 0.22 11.38
C ASN A 308 28.84 1.04 11.63
N LEU A 309 27.64 0.46 11.50
CA LEU A 309 26.38 1.17 11.67
C LEU A 309 25.62 0.67 12.90
N LYS A 310 25.27 1.62 13.78
CA LYS A 310 24.60 1.33 15.05
C LYS A 310 23.20 0.76 14.81
N GLY A 311 22.93 -0.39 15.44
CA GLY A 311 21.62 -1.03 15.47
C GLY A 311 21.27 -1.83 14.21
N ARG A 312 22.19 -1.96 13.25
CA ARG A 312 21.98 -2.78 12.05
C ARG A 312 22.00 -4.27 12.41
N PRO A 313 20.97 -5.07 12.07
CA PRO A 313 21.03 -6.51 12.22
C PRO A 313 22.00 -7.15 11.22
N ALA A 314 22.38 -8.41 11.46
CA ALA A 314 23.26 -9.16 10.56
C ALA A 314 22.48 -9.72 9.36
N PHE A 315 22.67 -9.11 8.20
CA PHE A 315 22.17 -9.57 6.90
C PHE A 315 23.02 -8.95 5.77
N GLU A 316 22.79 -9.37 4.53
CA GLU A 316 23.45 -8.86 3.32
C GLU A 316 23.40 -7.32 3.22
N ALA A 317 24.32 -6.70 2.49
CA ALA A 317 24.30 -5.25 2.29
C ALA A 317 23.01 -4.78 1.60
N ASP A 318 22.43 -3.70 2.12
CA ASP A 318 21.29 -2.97 1.58
C ASP A 318 21.70 -1.57 1.11
N ASP A 319 20.95 -1.03 0.15
CA ASP A 319 21.22 0.28 -0.45
C ASP A 319 21.18 1.39 0.61
N GLN A 320 20.23 1.35 1.56
CA GLN A 320 20.11 2.35 2.63
C GLN A 320 21.36 2.43 3.50
N SER A 321 21.78 1.29 4.05
CA SER A 321 22.97 1.19 4.90
C SER A 321 24.24 1.58 4.14
N ALA A 322 24.37 1.15 2.87
CA ALA A 322 25.51 1.51 2.04
C ALA A 322 25.60 3.02 1.80
N LEU A 323 24.47 3.70 1.53
CA LEU A 323 24.45 5.15 1.37
C LEU A 323 24.82 5.87 2.66
N ILE A 324 24.25 5.46 3.80
CA ILE A 324 24.56 6.03 5.11
C ILE A 324 26.06 5.89 5.40
N TYR A 325 26.61 4.68 5.20
CA TYR A 325 28.03 4.42 5.40
C TYR A 325 28.92 5.29 4.49
N LEU A 326 28.56 5.42 3.21
CA LEU A 326 29.25 6.28 2.24
C LEU A 326 29.25 7.76 2.69
N LEU A 327 28.08 8.29 3.04
CA LEU A 327 27.91 9.69 3.42
C LEU A 327 28.61 10.04 4.74
N ILE A 328 28.70 9.10 5.68
CA ILE A 328 29.46 9.28 6.92
C ILE A 328 30.97 9.21 6.63
N SER A 329 31.41 8.20 5.87
CA SER A 329 32.83 7.91 5.66
C SER A 329 33.51 8.90 4.71
N LYS A 330 32.74 9.48 3.77
CA LYS A 330 33.21 10.45 2.78
C LYS A 330 32.42 11.77 2.87
N ARG A 331 32.19 12.23 4.10
CA ARG A 331 31.37 13.41 4.40
C ARG A 331 31.78 14.65 3.59
N ASP A 332 33.08 14.95 3.55
CA ASP A 332 33.59 16.15 2.90
C ASP A 332 33.42 16.13 1.37
N GLU A 333 33.30 14.93 0.78
CA GLU A 333 33.11 14.72 -0.65
C GLU A 333 31.64 14.89 -1.04
N TRP A 334 30.70 14.35 -0.26
CA TRP A 334 29.30 14.23 -0.67
C TRP A 334 28.33 15.18 0.05
N MET A 335 28.49 15.40 1.36
CA MET A 335 27.43 15.99 2.18
C MET A 335 27.12 17.45 1.84
N SER A 336 28.02 18.17 1.17
CA SER A 336 27.77 19.54 0.71
C SER A 336 26.60 19.66 -0.28
N LYS A 337 26.23 18.56 -0.94
CA LYS A 337 25.12 18.49 -1.91
C LYS A 337 23.97 17.57 -1.47
N VAL A 338 23.97 17.10 -0.22
CA VAL A 338 22.90 16.28 0.36
C VAL A 338 22.07 17.13 1.32
N PHE A 339 20.75 17.15 1.12
CA PHE A 339 19.80 17.71 2.05
C PHE A 339 19.12 16.59 2.84
N VAL A 340 19.32 16.59 4.16
CA VAL A 340 18.62 15.67 5.08
C VAL A 340 17.33 16.33 5.51
N GLU A 341 16.21 15.88 4.94
CA GLU A 341 14.88 16.43 5.21
C GLU A 341 14.24 15.80 6.45
N ASN A 342 13.74 16.65 7.34
CA ASN A 342 13.05 16.25 8.57
C ASN A 342 11.89 17.19 8.96
N SER A 343 11.55 18.16 8.11
CA SER A 343 10.45 19.10 8.34
C SER A 343 9.08 18.60 7.88
N TYR A 344 9.06 17.53 7.07
CA TYR A 344 7.87 16.81 6.67
C TYR A 344 8.25 15.36 6.34
N TYR A 345 7.26 14.46 6.27
CA TYR A 345 7.49 13.05 6.00
C TYR A 345 7.66 12.75 4.51
N LEU A 346 8.81 13.13 3.94
CA LEU A 346 9.25 12.57 2.65
C LEU A 346 9.34 11.04 2.71
N HIS A 347 9.62 10.51 3.90
CA HIS A 347 9.38 9.14 4.32
C HIS A 347 8.78 9.17 5.74
N GLY A 348 7.62 8.54 5.95
CA GLY A 348 7.00 8.39 7.28
C GLY A 348 6.87 6.94 7.69
N TYR A 349 7.49 6.56 8.82
CA TYR A 349 7.44 5.19 9.32
C TYR A 349 6.02 4.82 9.78
N TRP A 350 5.40 3.88 9.05
CA TRP A 350 3.97 3.58 9.15
C TRP A 350 3.48 3.26 10.57
N ALA A 351 4.24 2.52 11.37
CA ALA A 351 3.78 2.04 12.67
C ALA A 351 3.54 3.18 13.69
N GLY A 352 4.19 4.35 13.50
CA GLY A 352 3.95 5.54 14.30
C GLY A 352 2.84 6.46 13.77
N LEU A 353 2.31 6.18 12.58
CA LEU A 353 1.38 7.07 11.85
C LEU A 353 -0.02 6.48 11.71
N VAL A 354 -0.13 5.21 11.32
CA VAL A 354 -1.40 4.63 10.86
C VAL A 354 -2.50 4.60 11.92
N ASP A 355 -2.13 4.53 13.20
CA ASP A 355 -3.07 4.52 14.32
C ASP A 355 -3.58 5.94 14.69
N ARG A 356 -2.98 6.99 14.11
CA ARG A 356 -3.34 8.40 14.34
C ARG A 356 -4.22 8.99 13.25
N TYR A 357 -4.55 8.26 12.18
CA TYR A 357 -5.31 8.81 11.06
C TYR A 357 -6.68 9.37 11.44
N GLU A 358 -7.42 8.72 12.33
CA GLU A 358 -8.69 9.25 12.82
C GLU A 358 -8.53 10.57 13.57
N GLU A 359 -7.49 10.68 14.41
CA GLU A 359 -7.13 11.94 15.08
C GLU A 359 -6.79 13.03 14.06
N MET A 360 -6.03 12.68 13.01
CA MET A 360 -5.63 13.61 11.96
C MET A 360 -6.83 14.14 11.17
N ILE A 361 -7.78 13.26 10.84
CA ILE A 361 -9.04 13.64 10.18
C ILE A 361 -9.88 14.59 11.04
N GLU A 362 -9.86 14.42 12.36
CA GLU A 362 -10.66 15.24 13.27
C GLU A 362 -10.03 16.63 13.51
N LYS A 363 -8.70 16.70 13.64
CA LYS A 363 -8.00 17.90 14.12
C LYS A 363 -7.31 18.72 13.04
N TYR A 364 -6.97 18.11 11.91
CA TYR A 364 -6.11 18.72 10.89
C TYR A 364 -6.73 18.60 9.49
N HIS A 365 -5.94 18.97 8.49
CA HIS A 365 -6.31 18.92 7.08
C HIS A 365 -5.08 18.54 6.23
N PRO A 366 -5.28 18.01 5.00
CA PRO A 366 -4.17 17.78 4.07
C PRO A 366 -3.51 19.09 3.62
N GLY A 367 -2.27 19.01 3.17
CA GLY A 367 -1.40 20.12 2.77
C GLY A 367 -0.26 20.41 3.75
N LEU A 368 -0.17 19.69 4.88
CA LEU A 368 0.82 19.93 5.94
C LEU A 368 2.08 19.07 5.75
N GLY A 369 1.91 17.83 5.29
CA GLY A 369 3.00 16.88 5.02
C GLY A 369 3.74 16.28 6.22
N ASP A 370 3.47 16.73 7.45
CA ASP A 370 4.19 16.38 8.69
C ASP A 370 3.37 15.50 9.67
N GLU A 371 3.66 15.51 10.97
CA GLU A 371 2.95 14.70 11.99
C GLU A 371 1.48 15.03 12.18
N ARG A 372 1.01 16.14 11.60
CA ARG A 372 -0.40 16.54 11.59
C ARG A 372 -1.15 15.93 10.41
N TRP A 373 -0.45 15.75 9.29
CA TRP A 373 -0.96 15.04 8.11
C TRP A 373 0.22 14.54 7.27
N PRO A 374 0.65 13.26 7.39
CA PRO A 374 1.91 12.81 6.83
C PRO A 374 1.88 12.82 5.31
N PHE A 375 2.95 13.30 4.69
CA PHE A 375 3.06 13.29 3.23
C PHE A 375 3.15 11.87 2.67
N VAL A 376 4.11 11.08 3.18
CA VAL A 376 4.31 9.68 2.81
C VAL A 376 4.14 8.79 4.03
N THR A 377 3.38 7.71 3.89
CA THR A 377 3.38 6.58 4.82
C THR A 377 4.05 5.39 4.15
N HIS A 378 5.18 4.94 4.72
CA HIS A 378 6.04 3.90 4.16
C HIS A 378 6.02 2.63 5.03
N PHE A 379 5.58 1.53 4.44
CA PHE A 379 5.36 0.23 5.08
C PHE A 379 6.63 -0.64 5.20
N VAL A 380 7.74 -0.01 5.61
CA VAL A 380 9.03 -0.68 5.83
C VAL A 380 8.86 -1.92 6.69
N GLY A 381 9.38 -3.05 6.20
CA GLY A 381 9.35 -4.36 6.85
C GLY A 381 8.08 -5.17 6.63
N CYS A 382 7.03 -4.63 5.98
CA CYS A 382 5.80 -5.38 5.70
C CYS A 382 5.94 -6.38 4.54
N LYS A 383 6.76 -6.04 3.52
CA LYS A 383 7.10 -6.91 2.37
C LYS A 383 5.88 -7.67 1.79
N PRO A 384 4.80 -6.97 1.37
CA PRO A 384 3.53 -7.60 1.00
C PRO A 384 3.64 -8.56 -0.21
N CYS A 385 4.66 -8.40 -1.05
CA CYS A 385 4.91 -9.23 -2.21
C CYS A 385 5.82 -10.44 -1.92
N GLY A 386 6.59 -10.40 -0.83
CA GLY A 386 7.52 -11.45 -0.46
C GLY A 386 6.97 -12.40 0.60
N SER A 387 7.70 -13.47 0.86
CA SER A 387 7.33 -14.53 1.80
C SER A 387 7.74 -14.27 3.26
N TYR A 388 8.61 -13.28 3.53
CA TYR A 388 9.11 -12.97 4.88
C TYR A 388 9.01 -11.47 5.16
N GLY A 389 8.39 -11.09 6.29
CA GLY A 389 8.24 -9.71 6.75
C GLY A 389 8.56 -9.58 8.25
N ASP A 390 8.96 -8.39 8.68
CA ASP A 390 9.34 -8.11 10.09
C ASP A 390 8.12 -7.91 11.00
N TYR A 391 6.94 -7.75 10.40
CA TYR A 391 5.68 -7.51 11.10
C TYR A 391 4.62 -8.55 10.72
N PRO A 392 3.61 -8.76 11.59
CA PRO A 392 2.48 -9.64 11.25
C PRO A 392 1.77 -9.15 9.98
N VAL A 393 1.64 -10.06 9.00
CA VAL A 393 1.04 -9.77 7.68
C VAL A 393 -0.35 -9.14 7.82
N GLU A 394 -1.19 -9.64 8.73
CA GLU A 394 -2.54 -9.09 8.96
C GLU A 394 -2.49 -7.61 9.38
N ARG A 395 -1.57 -7.24 10.28
CA ARG A 395 -1.40 -5.85 10.72
C ARG A 395 -0.93 -4.98 9.55
N CYS A 396 0.01 -5.46 8.76
CA CYS A 396 0.50 -4.77 7.58
C CYS A 396 -0.62 -4.50 6.57
N LEU A 397 -1.32 -5.54 6.10
CA LEU A 397 -2.38 -5.39 5.10
C LEU A 397 -3.50 -4.48 5.60
N LYS A 398 -3.96 -4.67 6.85
CA LYS A 398 -4.98 -3.80 7.46
C LYS A 398 -4.52 -2.33 7.53
N SER A 399 -3.25 -2.09 7.79
CA SER A 399 -2.69 -0.74 7.90
C SER A 399 -2.45 -0.11 6.53
N MET A 400 -2.04 -0.89 5.54
CA MET A 400 -1.95 -0.48 4.14
C MET A 400 -3.34 -0.12 3.58
N GLU A 401 -4.37 -0.90 3.92
CA GLU A 401 -5.77 -0.59 3.59
C GLU A 401 -6.19 0.77 4.16
N ARG A 402 -5.86 1.01 5.44
CA ARG A 402 -6.12 2.29 6.11
C ARG A 402 -5.41 3.46 5.45
N ALA A 403 -4.12 3.33 5.16
CA ALA A 403 -3.34 4.40 4.51
C ALA A 403 -3.84 4.68 3.10
N PHE A 404 -4.15 3.64 2.31
CA PHE A 404 -4.76 3.80 1.00
C PHE A 404 -6.09 4.53 1.08
N ASN A 405 -7.01 4.11 1.96
CA ASN A 405 -8.33 4.74 2.08
C ASN A 405 -8.25 6.17 2.68
N PHE A 406 -7.26 6.43 3.53
CA PHE A 406 -6.98 7.77 4.06
C PHE A 406 -6.59 8.75 2.94
N ALA A 407 -5.77 8.27 2.00
CA ALA A 407 -5.37 9.01 0.81
C ALA A 407 -6.50 9.10 -0.23
N ASP A 408 -7.13 7.98 -0.57
CA ASP A 408 -8.18 7.89 -1.59
C ASP A 408 -9.42 8.69 -1.19
N ASN A 409 -9.70 8.86 0.11
CA ASN A 409 -10.73 9.79 0.58
C ASN A 409 -10.52 11.23 0.11
N GLN A 410 -9.28 11.70 -0.02
CA GLN A 410 -8.98 13.05 -0.51
C GLN A 410 -9.31 13.16 -2.01
N VAL A 411 -9.06 12.09 -2.78
CA VAL A 411 -9.40 11.98 -4.20
C VAL A 411 -10.91 11.83 -4.42
N LEU A 412 -11.57 10.90 -3.70
CA LEU A 412 -13.01 10.64 -3.80
C LEU A 412 -13.86 11.85 -3.42
N LYS A 413 -13.36 12.71 -2.51
CA LYS A 413 -14.03 13.95 -2.11
C LYS A 413 -14.29 14.87 -3.32
N LEU A 414 -13.38 14.90 -4.29
CA LEU A 414 -13.55 15.64 -5.55
C LEU A 414 -14.85 15.23 -6.27
N TYR A 415 -15.20 13.95 -6.20
CA TYR A 415 -16.34 13.35 -6.88
C TYR A 415 -17.58 13.23 -5.98
N GLY A 416 -17.52 13.69 -4.72
CA GLY A 416 -18.66 13.66 -3.81
C GLY A 416 -18.85 12.31 -3.10
N PHE A 417 -17.77 11.55 -2.94
CA PHE A 417 -17.75 10.28 -2.22
C PHE A 417 -16.67 10.26 -1.13
N ARG A 418 -16.79 9.28 -0.23
CA ARG A 418 -15.72 8.85 0.70
C ARG A 418 -15.92 7.40 1.09
N HIS A 419 -14.87 6.74 1.57
CA HIS A 419 -14.96 5.44 2.22
C HIS A 419 -15.87 5.49 3.45
N ARG A 420 -16.58 4.39 3.73
CA ARG A 420 -17.44 4.26 4.92
C ARG A 420 -16.62 4.30 6.22
N GLY A 421 -15.38 3.82 6.16
CA GLY A 421 -14.35 3.90 7.20
C GLY A 421 -13.01 3.47 6.61
N LEU A 422 -11.90 3.72 7.31
CA LEU A 422 -10.55 3.51 6.75
C LEU A 422 -10.20 2.04 6.49
N VAL A 423 -10.91 1.08 7.10
CA VAL A 423 -10.69 -0.36 6.89
C VAL A 423 -11.62 -0.96 5.82
N SER A 424 -12.55 -0.19 5.25
CA SER A 424 -13.58 -0.71 4.36
C SER A 424 -13.40 -0.19 2.93
N PRO A 425 -13.42 -1.09 1.91
CA PRO A 425 -13.40 -0.67 0.52
C PRO A 425 -14.73 -0.01 0.09
N ASN A 426 -15.80 -0.17 0.87
CA ASN A 426 -17.11 0.37 0.55
C ASN A 426 -17.13 1.89 0.66
N ILE A 427 -17.69 2.55 -0.34
CA ILE A 427 -17.87 4.01 -0.36
C ILE A 427 -19.30 4.41 0.06
N LYS A 428 -19.45 5.70 0.39
CA LYS A 428 -20.72 6.38 0.60
C LYS A 428 -20.67 7.77 -0.03
N ARG A 429 -21.81 8.23 -0.49
CA ARG A 429 -22.00 9.58 -1.00
C ARG A 429 -21.92 10.59 0.16
N ILE A 430 -21.29 11.75 -0.09
CA ILE A 430 -21.19 12.84 0.91
C ILE A 430 -21.93 14.12 0.52
N ARG A 431 -22.46 14.18 -0.71
CA ARG A 431 -23.30 15.28 -1.20
C ARG A 431 -24.33 14.78 -2.20
N ASN A 432 -25.49 15.45 -2.25
CA ASN A 432 -26.53 15.12 -3.23
C ASN A 432 -26.05 15.41 -4.66
N GLU A 433 -26.65 14.74 -5.64
CA GLU A 433 -26.44 15.06 -7.04
C GLU A 433 -27.03 16.43 -7.36
N SER A 434 -26.37 17.13 -8.27
CA SER A 434 -26.78 18.45 -8.71
C SER A 434 -26.85 18.46 -10.22
N VAL A 435 -27.90 19.09 -10.76
CA VAL A 435 -28.02 19.38 -12.20
C VAL A 435 -27.09 20.52 -12.63
N THR A 436 -26.43 21.19 -11.68
CA THR A 436 -25.46 22.27 -11.90
C THR A 436 -24.11 21.92 -11.25
N PRO A 437 -23.37 20.91 -11.75
CA PRO A 437 -22.16 20.40 -11.10
C PRO A 437 -20.99 21.41 -11.07
N LEU A 438 -21.03 22.45 -11.91
CA LEU A 438 -19.96 23.43 -12.03
C LEU A 438 -20.07 24.62 -11.06
N VAL A 439 -21.15 24.72 -10.26
CA VAL A 439 -21.40 25.90 -9.42
C VAL A 439 -20.49 25.98 -8.18
N ASN A 440 -20.01 24.83 -7.68
CA ASN A 440 -19.23 24.76 -6.44
C ASN A 440 -17.86 24.06 -6.65
N VAL A 441 -17.28 24.12 -7.86
CA VAL A 441 -16.05 23.38 -8.19
C VAL A 441 -14.89 23.80 -7.29
N ASP A 442 -14.76 25.10 -7.05
CA ASP A 442 -13.66 25.66 -6.27
C ASP A 442 -13.65 25.16 -4.83
N GLN A 443 -14.84 25.09 -4.19
CA GLN A 443 -15.05 24.53 -2.84
C GLN A 443 -14.64 23.06 -2.69
N PHE A 444 -14.51 22.36 -3.82
CA PHE A 444 -14.12 20.96 -3.86
C PHE A 444 -12.73 20.75 -4.44
N SER A 445 -12.01 21.82 -4.80
CA SER A 445 -10.64 21.74 -5.30
C SER A 445 -9.69 21.30 -4.19
N LEU A 446 -8.63 20.57 -4.55
CA LEU A 446 -7.59 20.17 -3.59
C LEU A 446 -6.73 21.36 -3.11
N HIS A 447 -6.77 22.48 -3.85
CA HIS A 447 -5.94 23.67 -3.60
C HIS A 447 -6.62 24.74 -2.74
N GLU A 448 -7.95 24.72 -2.54
CA GLU A 448 -8.62 25.60 -1.56
C GLU A 448 -8.60 25.04 -0.13
N ILE A 449 -8.19 23.77 0.07
CA ILE A 449 -8.11 23.15 1.41
C ILE A 449 -6.87 23.64 2.19
N SER A 450 -5.95 24.37 1.56
CA SER A 450 -4.75 24.96 2.17
C SER A 450 -4.93 26.42 2.64
N GLY A 451 -6.17 26.88 2.84
CA GLY A 451 -6.50 28.23 3.31
C GLY A 451 -6.65 28.33 4.83
#